data_AF-A0A920RGD4-F1
#
_entry.id   AF-A0A920RGD4-F1
#
_cell.length_a   1.000
_cell.length_b   1.000
_cell.length_c   1.000
_cell.angle_alpha   90.00
_cell.angle_beta   90.00
_cell.angle_gamma   90.00
#
_symmetry.space_group_name_H-M   'P 1'
#
loop_
_entity.id
_entity.type
_entity.pdbx_description
1 polymer ?
#
loop_
_entity_poly.entity_id
_entity_poly.type
_entity_poly.pdbx_seq_one_letter_code
_entity_poly.pdbx_strand_id
1 'polypeptide(L)' 'MHVAASRPLAVLPSGIAPELLERRKTCYRAGRRVEKRPIVEKMIAGRMTKFVRENSLSGRLLSRTSRPRWKKFLHRKGLK' A
#
# COMPACT_ATOMS: atom_id res chain seq x y z
N MET A 1 -0.75 -17.13 10.78
CA MET A 1 -0.47 -17.48 9.36
C MET A 1 -0.50 -16.30 8.37
N HIS A 2 -1.24 -15.20 8.57
CA HIS A 2 -1.34 -14.11 7.55
C HIS A 2 -0.05 -13.29 7.34
N VAL A 3 0.71 -13.01 8.40
CA VAL A 3 1.96 -12.23 8.33
C VAL A 3 3.03 -12.97 7.51
N ALA A 4 3.21 -14.27 7.77
CA ALA A 4 4.18 -15.12 7.06
C ALA A 4 3.89 -15.21 5.56
N ALA A 5 2.62 -15.28 5.15
CA ALA A 5 2.23 -15.32 3.74
C ALA A 5 2.26 -13.95 3.05
N SER A 6 2.19 -12.85 3.81
CA SER A 6 2.01 -11.50 3.26
C SER A 6 3.27 -10.65 3.28
N ARG A 7 4.26 -10.98 4.12
CA ARG A 7 5.53 -10.24 4.30
C ARG A 7 5.34 -8.71 4.22
N PRO A 8 4.44 -8.12 5.03
CA PRO A 8 4.20 -6.68 4.99
C PRO A 8 5.44 -5.93 5.48
N LEU A 9 5.71 -4.78 4.88
CA LEU A 9 6.82 -3.92 5.29
C LEU A 9 6.50 -3.11 6.54
N ALA A 10 5.21 -2.88 6.82
CA ALA A 10 4.75 -2.17 8.01
C ALA A 10 3.37 -2.67 8.47
N VAL A 11 3.06 -2.47 9.76
CA VAL A 11 1.71 -2.73 10.31
C VAL A 11 0.73 -1.66 9.82
N LEU A 12 1.18 -0.41 9.82
CA LEU A 12 0.41 0.78 9.45
C LEU A 12 1.00 1.46 8.19
N PRO A 13 0.16 2.16 7.40
CA PRO A 13 0.59 2.98 6.26
C PRO A 13 1.69 3.97 6.60
N SER A 14 1.65 4.55 7.80
CA SER A 14 2.60 5.52 8.31
C SER A 14 3.95 4.93 8.71
N GLY A 15 4.05 3.61 8.85
CA GLY A 15 5.29 2.92 9.24
C GLY A 15 6.22 2.60 8.07
N ILE A 16 5.86 2.97 6.84
CA ILE A 16 6.71 2.73 5.67
C ILE A 16 7.78 3.82 5.59
N ALA A 17 9.04 3.42 5.49
CA ALA A 17 10.17 4.34 5.41
C ALA A 17 9.99 5.36 4.26
N PRO A 18 10.13 6.67 4.52
CA PRO A 18 9.91 7.71 3.51
C PRO A 18 10.91 7.61 2.35
N GLU A 19 12.13 7.15 2.63
CA GLU A 19 13.15 6.90 1.61
C GLU A 19 12.70 5.86 0.57
N LEU A 20 12.03 4.79 1.02
CA LEU A 20 11.49 3.76 0.14
C LEU A 20 10.39 4.32 -0.77
N LEU A 21 9.56 5.22 -0.24
CA LEU A 21 8.50 5.89 -1.00
C LEU A 21 9.08 6.80 -2.09
N GLU A 22 10.09 7.60 -1.77
CA GLU A 22 10.72 8.49 -2.76
C GLU A 22 11.49 7.71 -3.84
N ARG A 23 12.19 6.62 -3.48
CA ARG A 23 12.78 5.70 -4.46
C ARG A 23 11.70 5.13 -5.40
N ARG A 24 10.56 4.69 -4.84
CA ARG A 24 9.46 4.11 -5.63
C ARG A 24 8.80 5.13 -6.55
N LYS A 25 8.58 6.35 -6.07
CA LYS A 25 8.05 7.49 -6.83
C LYS A 25 8.95 7.85 -8.01
N THR A 26 10.27 7.83 -7.80
CA THR A 26 11.27 8.07 -8.85
C THR A 26 11.22 6.99 -9.93
N CYS A 27 11.12 5.71 -9.54
CA CYS A 27 10.92 4.62 -10.50
C CYS A 27 9.61 4.78 -11.31
N TYR A 28 8.51 5.21 -10.69
CA TYR A 28 7.26 5.44 -11.41
C TYR A 28 7.32 6.63 -12.38
N ARG A 29 8.09 7.67 -12.05
CA ARG A 29 8.33 8.81 -12.95
C ARG A 29 9.23 8.45 -14.12
N ALA A 30 10.25 7.63 -13.90
CA ALA A 30 11.25 7.29 -14.92
C ALA A 30 10.63 6.66 -16.18
N GLY A 31 9.62 5.79 -16.03
CA GLY A 31 8.93 5.14 -17.15
C GLY A 31 7.82 5.95 -17.81
N ARG A 32 7.66 7.25 -17.47
CA ARG A 32 6.50 8.07 -17.89
C ARG A 32 6.85 9.43 -18.47
N ARG A 33 8.12 9.62 -18.88
CA ARG A 33 8.63 10.90 -19.40
C ARG A 33 7.90 11.41 -20.66
N VAL A 34 7.19 10.54 -21.37
CA VAL A 34 6.49 10.85 -22.64
C VAL A 34 5.01 11.24 -22.43
N GLU A 35 4.49 11.04 -21.21
CA GLU A 35 3.06 11.20 -20.90
C GLU A 35 2.78 12.62 -20.34
N LYS A 36 1.57 13.16 -20.56
CA LYS A 36 1.23 14.53 -20.13
C LYS A 36 1.38 14.68 -18.61
N ARG A 37 2.09 15.73 -18.16
CA ARG A 37 2.39 16.02 -16.74
C ARG A 37 1.22 15.78 -15.75
N PRO A 38 -0.01 16.31 -15.96
CA PRO A 38 -1.11 16.12 -15.00
C PRO A 38 -1.61 14.67 -14.90
N ILE A 39 -1.46 13.88 -15.98
CA ILE A 39 -1.86 12.47 -16.03
C ILE A 39 -0.86 11.62 -15.24
N VAL A 40 0.42 11.90 -15.42
CA VAL A 40 1.52 11.21 -14.74
C VAL A 40 1.43 11.37 -13.23
N GLU A 41 1.16 12.58 -12.73
CA GLU A 41 1.02 12.83 -11.29
C GLU A 41 -0.16 12.08 -10.68
N LYS A 42 -1.32 12.11 -11.34
CA LYS A 42 -2.51 11.39 -10.87
C LYS A 42 -2.28 9.87 -10.85
N MET A 43 -1.57 9.35 -11.85
CA MET A 43 -1.24 7.92 -11.91
C MET A 43 -0.20 7.52 -10.85
N ILE A 44 0.80 8.36 -10.58
CA ILE A 44 1.76 8.13 -9.50
C ILE A 44 1.07 8.18 -8.15
N ALA A 45 0.17 9.14 -7.90
CA ALA A 45 -0.58 9.25 -6.65
C ALA A 45 -1.42 7.97 -6.39
N GLY A 46 -2.12 7.46 -7.41
CA GLY A 46 -2.87 6.21 -7.32
C GLY A 46 -1.96 4.99 -7.06
N ARG A 47 -0.82 4.89 -7.75
CA ARG A 47 0.15 3.80 -7.55
C ARG A 47 0.80 3.84 -6.17
N MET A 48 1.15 5.01 -5.65
CA MET A 48 1.69 5.18 -4.31
C MET A 48 0.66 4.79 -3.25
N THR A 49 -0.59 5.22 -3.41
CA THR A 49 -1.70 4.82 -2.51
C THR A 49 -1.89 3.30 -2.50
N LYS A 50 -1.84 2.65 -3.67
CA LYS A 50 -1.92 1.19 -3.78
C LYS A 50 -0.72 0.50 -3.12
N PHE A 51 0.50 0.99 -3.38
CA PHE A 51 1.73 0.45 -2.82
C PHE A 51 1.70 0.47 -1.29
N VAL A 52 1.37 1.62 -0.69
CA VAL A 52 1.25 1.76 0.76
C VAL A 52 0.19 0.82 1.32
N ARG A 53 -0.96 0.72 0.65
CA ARG A 53 -2.08 -0.15 1.10
C ARG A 53 -1.74 -1.64 1.06
N GLU A 54 -0.99 -2.09 0.07
CA GLU A 54 -0.64 -3.51 -0.10
C GLU A 54 0.55 -3.95 0.77
N ASN A 55 1.47 -3.03 1.05
CA ASN A 55 2.63 -3.28 1.90
C ASN A 55 2.35 -3.02 3.39
N SER A 56 1.16 -2.49 3.71
CA SER A 56 0.68 -2.35 5.09
C SER A 56 -0.23 -3.50 5.47
N LEU A 57 0.02 -4.13 6.63
CA LEU A 57 -0.79 -5.23 7.16
C LEU A 57 -2.27 -4.81 7.32
N SER A 58 -2.51 -3.61 7.83
CA SER A 58 -3.87 -3.05 8.02
C SER A 58 -4.67 -2.81 6.73
N GLY A 59 -3.98 -2.56 5.62
CA GLY A 59 -4.60 -2.31 4.31
C GLY A 59 -4.88 -3.58 3.50
N ARG A 60 -4.26 -4.70 3.86
CA ARG A 60 -4.31 -5.96 3.10
C ARG A 60 -5.63 -6.72 3.31
N LEU A 61 -5.98 -7.54 2.30
CA LEU A 61 -7.09 -8.49 2.37
C LEU A 61 -6.64 -9.77 3.08
N LEU A 62 -7.51 -10.31 3.94
CA LEU A 62 -7.23 -11.56 4.65
C LEU A 62 -7.21 -12.75 3.67
N SER A 63 -6.17 -13.57 3.75
CA SER A 63 -5.93 -14.68 2.83
C SER A 63 -6.86 -15.88 3.04
N ARG A 64 -7.48 -16.03 4.23
CA ARG A 64 -8.26 -17.24 4.55
C ARG A 64 -9.73 -17.17 4.11
N THR A 65 -10.26 -15.98 3.83
CA THR A 65 -11.64 -15.79 3.38
C THR A 65 -11.79 -14.36 2.85
N SER A 66 -11.72 -14.17 1.54
CA SER A 66 -11.87 -12.84 0.95
C SER A 66 -13.30 -12.33 1.15
N ARG A 67 -13.53 -11.42 2.12
CA ARG A 67 -14.64 -10.42 2.10
C ARG A 67 -14.44 -9.20 3.03
N PRO A 68 -13.76 -9.26 4.21
CA PRO A 68 -13.38 -8.05 4.95
C PRO A 68 -11.87 -7.72 4.93
N ARG A 69 -11.54 -6.42 4.89
CA ARG A 69 -10.17 -5.87 5.05
C ARG A 69 -9.67 -6.05 6.48
N TRP A 70 -8.34 -6.14 6.68
CA TRP A 70 -7.72 -6.31 7.99
C TRP A 70 -8.11 -5.20 8.99
N LYS A 71 -8.14 -3.93 8.57
CA LYS A 71 -8.65 -2.82 9.39
C LYS A 71 -10.12 -3.00 9.82
N LYS A 72 -10.98 -3.55 8.94
CA LYS A 72 -12.38 -3.86 9.29
C LYS A 72 -12.48 -5.05 10.25
N PHE A 73 -11.55 -6.00 10.14
CA PHE A 73 -11.47 -7.14 11.05
C PHE A 73 -11.04 -6.73 12.46
N LEU A 74 -10.01 -5.88 12.60
CA LEU A 74 -9.58 -5.33 13.89
C LEU A 74 -10.71 -4.56 14.58
N HIS A 75 -11.39 -3.68 13.83
CA HIS A 75 -12.54 -2.93 14.35
C HIS A 75 -13.67 -3.84 14.83
N ARG A 76 -13.95 -4.93 14.10
CA ARG A 76 -14.96 -5.94 14.46
C ARG A 76 -14.57 -6.77 15.69
N LYS A 77 -13.28 -6.83 16.03
CA LYS A 77 -12.75 -7.57 17.19
C LYS A 77 -12.48 -6.68 18.40
N GLY A 78 -12.79 -5.38 18.34
CA GLY A 78 -12.65 -4.45 19.47
C GLY A 78 -11.22 -4.04 19.80
N LEU A 79 -10.24 -4.41 18.98
CA LEU A 79 -8.84 -4.02 19.12
C LEU A 79 -8.62 -2.77 18.27
N LYS A 80 -8.50 -1.60 18.92
CA LYS A 80 -8.26 -0.30 18.27
C LYS A 80 -6.87 -0.25 17.64
#